data_AF-A0A0L7KDV5-F1
#
_entry.id   AF-A0A0L7KDV5-F1
#
_cell.length_a   1.000
_cell.length_b   1.000
_cell.length_c   1.000
_cell.angle_alpha   90.00
_cell.angle_beta   90.00
_cell.angle_gamma   90.00
#
_symmetry.space_group_name_H-M   'P 1'
#
loop_
_entity.id
_entity.type
_entity.pdbx_description
1 polymer ?
#
loop_
_entity_poly.entity_id
_entity_poly.type
_entity_poly.pdbx_seq_one_letter_code
_entity_poly.pdbx_strand_id
1 'polypeptide(L)'
;MERIKILYLHIHEDEKSQMIRKILEELYVSSYAYILILPCIIITVILFFIGSIIIYELLYSTFLYKANKSFDKLKPHVIVAYKFGCILATHLDGPKVPMLLISPVEENFFSSKIRKKINISDYPYIIFVHTTNDKKRYLKKSLSLIESLDKKKYRVEIVNEGYHSEFLSPAEYKYWIDEIHSMSPEYSSINYQQ
;
A
#
# COMPACT_ATOMS: atom_id res chain seq x y z
N MET A 1 -41.74 -25.15 -63.25
CA MET A 1 -41.49 -24.53 -61.93
C MET A 1 -42.13 -25.43 -60.89
N GLU A 2 -41.35 -26.37 -60.34
CA GLU A 2 -41.87 -27.42 -59.46
C GLU A 2 -42.16 -26.88 -58.05
N ARG A 3 -43.32 -27.27 -57.50
CA ARG A 3 -43.74 -26.90 -56.15
C ARG A 3 -42.99 -27.75 -55.12
N ILE A 4 -42.26 -27.09 -54.23
CA ILE A 4 -41.64 -27.72 -53.06
C ILE A 4 -42.77 -28.16 -52.11
N LYS A 5 -42.84 -29.46 -51.82
CA LYS A 5 -43.73 -30.02 -50.80
C LYS A 5 -42.94 -30.17 -49.50
N ILE A 6 -43.33 -29.41 -48.48
CA ILE A 6 -42.75 -29.50 -47.13
C ILE A 6 -43.61 -30.47 -46.31
N LEU A 7 -42.99 -31.55 -45.83
CA LEU A 7 -43.60 -32.51 -44.93
C LEU A 7 -43.47 -31.97 -43.49
N TYR A 8 -44.59 -31.49 -42.91
CA TYR A 8 -44.66 -31.18 -41.49
C TYR A 8 -44.93 -32.48 -40.72
N LEU A 9 -43.90 -33.02 -40.10
CA LEU A 9 -44.04 -34.07 -39.08
C LEU A 9 -44.45 -33.42 -37.76
N HIS A 10 -45.76 -33.36 -37.51
CA HIS A 10 -46.30 -33.03 -36.20
C HIS A 10 -46.09 -34.25 -35.30
N ILE A 11 -44.99 -34.27 -34.55
CA ILE A 11 -44.84 -35.21 -33.43
C ILE A 11 -45.86 -34.76 -32.40
N HIS A 12 -46.84 -35.61 -32.12
CA HIS A 12 -47.84 -35.41 -31.07
C HIS A 12 -47.12 -34.92 -29.80
N GLU A 13 -47.47 -33.73 -29.32
CA GLU A 13 -46.92 -33.21 -28.07
C GLU A 13 -47.42 -34.11 -26.93
N ASP A 14 -46.57 -35.03 -26.49
CA ASP A 14 -46.75 -35.81 -25.26
C ASP A 14 -46.26 -34.95 -24.06
N GLU A 15 -46.87 -35.12 -22.88
CA GLU A 15 -46.52 -34.36 -21.66
C GLU A 15 -45.01 -34.46 -21.36
N LYS A 16 -44.41 -35.61 -21.65
CA LYS A 16 -42.96 -35.84 -21.51
C LYS A 16 -42.12 -34.94 -22.41
N SER A 17 -42.57 -34.67 -23.63
CA SER A 17 -41.85 -33.80 -24.57
C SER A 17 -41.91 -32.34 -24.12
N GLN A 18 -43.04 -31.89 -23.57
CA GLN A 18 -43.15 -30.55 -22.99
C GLN A 18 -42.28 -30.39 -21.73
N MET A 19 -42.22 -31.42 -20.88
CA MET A 19 -41.36 -31.42 -19.70
C MET A 19 -39.87 -31.34 -20.06
N ILE A 20 -39.42 -32.14 -21.04
CA ILE A 20 -38.02 -32.12 -21.51
C ILE A 20 -37.69 -30.75 -22.12
N ARG A 21 -38.60 -30.17 -22.91
CA ARG A 21 -38.41 -28.82 -23.47
C ARG A 21 -38.26 -27.76 -22.38
N LYS A 22 -39.09 -27.78 -21.34
CA LYS A 22 -39.01 -26.82 -20.23
C LYS A 22 -37.70 -26.94 -19.45
N ILE A 23 -37.24 -28.16 -19.18
CA ILE A 23 -35.94 -28.41 -18.53
C ILE A 23 -34.79 -27.89 -19.42
N LEU A 24 -34.84 -28.15 -20.73
CA LEU A 24 -33.85 -27.64 -21.67
C LEU A 24 -33.86 -26.12 -21.72
N GLU A 25 -35.03 -25.47 -21.77
CA GLU A 25 -35.16 -24.01 -21.76
C GLU A 25 -34.64 -23.39 -20.44
N GLU A 26 -34.92 -23.99 -19.28
CA GLU A 26 -34.37 -23.55 -17.99
C GLU A 26 -32.85 -23.71 -17.91
N LEU A 27 -32.30 -24.83 -18.38
CA LEU A 27 -30.85 -25.06 -18.45
C LEU A 27 -30.18 -24.11 -19.44
N TYR A 28 -30.82 -23.83 -20.57
CA TYR A 28 -30.32 -22.89 -21.58
C TYR A 28 -30.31 -21.48 -21.00
N VAL A 29 -31.44 -20.98 -20.48
CA VAL A 29 -31.56 -19.64 -19.86
C VAL A 29 -30.56 -19.46 -18.72
N SER A 30 -30.37 -20.48 -17.86
CA SER A 30 -29.37 -20.46 -16.80
C SER A 30 -27.94 -20.27 -17.36
N SER A 31 -27.59 -21.02 -18.41
CA SER A 31 -26.28 -20.94 -19.06
C SER A 31 -25.99 -19.56 -19.66
N TYR A 32 -26.98 -18.93 -20.32
CA TYR A 32 -26.83 -17.57 -20.86
C TYR A 32 -26.78 -16.49 -19.77
N ALA A 33 -27.47 -16.70 -18.65
CA ALA A 33 -27.38 -15.79 -17.50
C ALA A 33 -25.95 -15.75 -16.94
N TYR A 34 -25.27 -16.89 -16.82
CA TYR A 34 -23.87 -16.92 -16.37
C TYR A 34 -22.93 -16.22 -17.36
N ILE A 35 -23.14 -16.38 -18.67
CA ILE A 35 -22.34 -15.71 -19.71
C ILE A 35 -22.45 -14.18 -19.61
N LEU A 36 -23.59 -13.64 -19.16
CA LEU A 36 -23.78 -12.19 -18.99
C LEU A 36 -23.36 -11.68 -17.60
N ILE A 37 -23.66 -12.43 -16.55
CA ILE A 37 -23.41 -12.01 -15.15
C ILE A 37 -21.92 -12.09 -14.81
N LEU A 38 -21.24 -13.17 -15.22
CA LEU A 38 -19.83 -13.39 -14.85
C LEU A 38 -18.91 -12.28 -15.39
N PRO A 39 -18.99 -11.84 -16.66
CA PRO A 39 -18.23 -10.69 -17.14
C PRO A 39 -18.56 -9.40 -16.40
N CYS A 40 -19.82 -9.15 -16.06
CA CYS A 40 -20.22 -7.97 -15.30
C CYS A 40 -19.58 -7.95 -13.90
N ILE A 41 -19.51 -9.09 -13.21
CA ILE A 41 -18.81 -9.22 -11.92
C ILE A 41 -17.32 -8.93 -12.11
N ILE A 42 -16.68 -9.52 -13.13
CA ILE A 42 -15.25 -9.32 -13.42
C ILE A 42 -14.97 -7.83 -13.70
N ILE A 43 -15.78 -7.17 -14.52
CA ILE A 43 -15.66 -5.74 -14.83
C ILE A 43 -15.80 -4.91 -13.55
N THR A 44 -16.79 -5.21 -12.72
CA THR A 44 -17.01 -4.49 -11.45
C THR A 44 -15.82 -4.63 -10.51
N VAL A 45 -15.25 -5.83 -10.41
CA VAL A 45 -14.05 -6.10 -9.60
C VAL A 45 -12.85 -5.32 -10.14
N ILE A 46 -12.64 -5.32 -11.47
CA ILE A 46 -11.56 -4.56 -12.11
C ILE A 46 -11.72 -3.06 -11.84
N LEU A 47 -12.92 -2.51 -12.02
CA LEU A 47 -13.21 -1.10 -11.76
C LEU A 47 -12.97 -0.73 -10.28
N PHE A 48 -13.36 -1.60 -9.35
CA PHE A 48 -13.11 -1.41 -7.92
C PHE A 48 -11.61 -1.33 -7.60
N PHE A 49 -10.80 -2.22 -8.17
CA PHE A 49 -9.35 -2.19 -7.98
C PHE A 49 -8.72 -0.94 -8.58
N ILE A 50 -9.10 -0.56 -9.80
CA ILE A 50 -8.61 0.67 -10.45
C ILE A 50 -8.99 1.89 -9.62
N GLY A 51 -10.26 1.99 -9.21
CA GLY A 51 -10.74 3.08 -8.36
C GLY A 51 -9.99 3.18 -7.04
N SER A 52 -9.72 2.04 -6.38
CA SER A 52 -8.95 1.98 -5.13
C SER A 52 -7.52 2.49 -5.31
N ILE A 53 -6.86 2.14 -6.42
CA ILE A 53 -5.51 2.63 -6.75
C ILE A 53 -5.53 4.14 -6.97
N ILE A 54 -6.49 4.65 -7.75
CA ILE A 54 -6.62 6.08 -8.04
C ILE A 54 -6.85 6.88 -6.75
N ILE A 55 -7.79 6.44 -5.90
CA ILE A 55 -8.09 7.10 -4.62
C ILE A 55 -6.84 7.10 -3.73
N TYR A 56 -6.12 5.99 -3.66
CA TYR A 56 -4.89 5.90 -2.87
C TYR A 56 -3.82 6.89 -3.34
N GLU A 57 -3.61 7.02 -4.66
CA GLU A 57 -2.64 7.99 -5.20
C GLU A 57 -3.07 9.45 -5.01
N LEU A 58 -4.37 9.74 -5.10
CA LEU A 58 -4.90 11.09 -4.83
C LEU A 58 -4.69 11.48 -3.36
N LEU A 59 -4.97 10.56 -2.42
CA LEU A 59 -4.72 10.77 -1.00
C LEU A 59 -3.24 10.99 -0.74
N TYR A 60 -2.39 10.09 -1.26
CA TYR A 60 -0.94 10.19 -1.12
C TYR A 60 -0.41 11.55 -1.62
N SER A 61 -0.77 11.95 -2.84
CA SER A 61 -0.31 13.20 -3.45
C SER A 61 -0.77 14.42 -2.64
N THR A 62 -2.01 14.40 -2.16
CA THR A 62 -2.56 15.48 -1.33
C THR A 62 -1.82 15.60 0.01
N PHE A 63 -1.54 14.47 0.67
CA PHE A 63 -0.82 14.47 1.93
C PHE A 63 0.65 14.83 1.75
N LEU A 64 1.29 14.37 0.68
CA LEU A 64 2.67 14.72 0.36
C LEU A 64 2.80 16.23 0.12
N TYR A 65 1.88 16.82 -0.65
CA TYR A 65 1.85 18.28 -0.87
C TYR A 65 1.73 19.06 0.45
N LYS A 66 0.83 18.63 1.34
CA LYS A 66 0.67 19.26 2.67
C LYS A 66 1.92 19.08 3.53
N ALA A 67 2.55 17.90 3.47
CA ALA A 67 3.76 17.59 4.22
C ALA A 67 4.95 18.43 3.73
N ASN A 68 5.15 18.55 2.41
CA ASN A 68 6.16 19.43 1.81
C ASN A 68 5.94 20.89 2.20
N LYS A 69 4.71 21.40 2.10
CA LYS A 69 4.39 22.78 2.54
C LYS A 69 4.71 23.01 4.02
N SER A 70 4.50 21.99 4.85
CA SER A 70 4.81 22.06 6.28
C SER A 70 6.32 21.99 6.53
N PHE A 71 7.02 21.15 5.77
CA PHE A 71 8.47 21.03 5.80
C PHE A 71 9.15 22.35 5.39
N ASP A 72 8.71 22.97 4.30
CA ASP A 72 9.24 24.27 3.83
C ASP A 72 9.02 25.39 4.85
N LYS A 73 7.87 25.36 5.55
CA LYS A 73 7.52 26.37 6.56
C LYS A 73 8.30 26.18 7.86
N LEU A 74 8.43 24.94 8.33
CA LEU A 74 8.99 24.63 9.64
C LEU A 74 10.51 24.42 9.60
N LYS A 75 11.06 24.01 8.45
CA LYS A 75 12.46 23.63 8.25
C LYS A 75 12.98 22.73 9.39
N PRO A 76 12.35 21.56 9.59
CA PRO A 76 12.65 20.73 10.75
C PRO A 76 14.05 20.09 10.63
N HIS A 77 14.79 20.05 11.73
CA HIS A 77 16.08 19.36 11.82
C HIS A 77 15.95 17.83 11.93
N VAL A 78 14.76 17.34 12.32
CA VAL A 78 14.45 15.92 12.49
C VAL A 78 13.03 15.66 12.01
N ILE A 79 12.82 14.54 11.31
CA ILE A 79 11.47 14.07 10.95
C ILE A 79 11.10 12.88 11.81
N VAL A 80 9.91 12.91 12.39
CA VAL A 80 9.30 11.75 13.05
C VAL A 80 8.06 11.35 12.28
N ALA A 81 7.95 10.06 11.99
CA ALA A 81 6.86 9.55 11.18
C ALA A 81 6.36 8.21 11.72
N TYR A 82 5.06 7.98 11.53
CA TYR A 82 4.38 6.76 11.96
C TYR A 82 3.56 6.15 10.82
N LYS A 83 3.64 4.83 10.63
CA LYS A 83 2.89 4.07 9.62
C LYS A 83 3.01 4.69 8.23
N PHE A 84 1.90 5.15 7.66
CA PHE A 84 1.86 5.77 6.34
C PHE A 84 2.68 7.05 6.26
N GLY A 85 2.84 7.76 7.39
CA GLY A 85 3.72 8.93 7.47
C GLY A 85 5.16 8.60 7.10
N CYS A 86 5.63 7.37 7.33
CA CYS A 86 6.99 6.96 6.96
C CYS A 86 7.19 6.97 5.44
N ILE A 87 6.15 6.61 4.69
CA ILE A 87 6.16 6.71 3.24
C ILE A 87 6.24 8.17 2.82
N LEU A 88 5.47 9.07 3.45
CA LEU A 88 5.51 10.50 3.12
C LEU A 88 6.87 11.12 3.46
N ALA A 89 7.42 10.82 4.64
CA ALA A 89 8.71 11.34 5.12
C ALA A 89 9.86 11.02 4.16
N THR A 90 9.87 9.82 3.60
CA THR A 90 10.89 9.39 2.64
C THR A 90 10.73 10.02 1.25
N HIS A 91 9.56 10.59 0.95
CA HIS A 91 9.26 11.29 -0.31
C HIS A 91 9.25 12.81 -0.20
N LEU A 92 9.57 13.37 0.98
CA LEU A 92 9.61 14.83 1.14
C LEU A 92 10.65 15.46 0.20
N ASP A 93 10.23 16.58 -0.39
CA ASP A 93 11.08 17.47 -1.17
C ASP A 93 11.85 18.37 -0.20
N GLY A 94 13.18 18.39 -0.31
CA GLY A 94 14.04 19.19 0.57
C GLY A 94 15.33 18.49 0.99
N PRO A 95 16.15 19.15 1.84
CA PRO A 95 17.33 18.55 2.43
C PRO A 95 17.01 17.27 3.18
N LYS A 96 17.86 16.26 3.03
CA LYS A 96 17.73 14.99 3.73
C LYS A 96 18.17 15.16 5.18
N VAL A 97 17.21 15.14 6.09
CA VAL A 97 17.43 15.26 7.53
C VAL A 97 17.29 13.90 8.22
N PRO A 98 17.85 13.72 9.43
CA PRO A 98 17.67 12.49 10.19
C PRO A 98 16.20 12.16 10.46
N MET A 99 15.86 10.86 10.49
CA MET A 99 14.46 10.41 10.62
C MET A 99 14.25 9.33 11.69
N LEU A 100 13.14 9.45 12.41
CA LEU A 100 12.56 8.39 13.24
C LEU A 100 11.34 7.80 12.52
N LEU A 101 11.45 6.56 12.04
CA LEU A 101 10.39 5.88 11.30
C LEU A 101 9.80 4.77 12.16
N ILE A 102 8.58 4.97 12.64
CA ILE A 102 7.90 4.03 13.53
C ILE A 102 6.83 3.23 12.78
N SER A 103 6.88 1.91 12.90
CA SER A 103 6.07 0.93 12.17
C SER A 103 5.95 1.26 10.67
N PRO A 104 7.06 1.40 9.93
CA PRO A 104 7.01 1.73 8.51
C PRO A 104 6.22 0.66 7.75
N VAL A 105 5.25 1.12 6.96
CA VAL A 105 4.40 0.25 6.14
C VAL A 105 4.96 0.16 4.73
N GLU A 106 4.79 -1.01 4.10
CA GLU A 106 5.18 -1.18 2.71
C GLU A 106 4.20 -0.47 1.77
N GLU A 107 4.73 0.18 0.73
CA GLU A 107 3.91 0.71 -0.35
C GLU A 107 3.19 -0.41 -1.10
N ASN A 108 2.03 -0.07 -1.66
CA ASN A 108 1.35 -0.97 -2.58
C ASN A 108 2.22 -1.22 -3.81
N PHE A 109 2.16 -2.45 -4.35
CA PHE A 109 2.99 -2.86 -5.49
C PHE A 109 2.88 -1.88 -6.69
N PHE A 110 1.67 -1.44 -7.01
CA PHE A 110 1.42 -0.47 -8.10
C PHE A 110 2.06 0.89 -7.80
N SER A 111 1.87 1.41 -6.59
CA SER A 111 2.45 2.67 -6.14
C SER A 111 3.98 2.67 -6.20
N SER A 112 4.61 1.58 -5.76
CA SER A 112 6.08 1.45 -5.77
C SER A 112 6.70 1.44 -7.18
N LYS A 113 5.91 1.13 -8.22
CA LYS A 113 6.36 1.17 -9.62
C LYS A 113 6.19 2.54 -10.26
N ILE A 114 5.21 3.31 -9.81
CA ILE A 114 4.88 4.62 -10.37
C ILE A 114 5.74 5.72 -9.73
N ARG A 115 6.12 5.54 -8.46
CA ARG A 115 6.88 6.52 -7.68
C ARG A 115 8.37 6.46 -7.94
N LYS A 116 9.05 7.59 -7.74
CA LYS A 116 10.52 7.65 -7.81
C LYS A 116 11.11 6.75 -6.74
N LYS A 117 12.06 5.90 -7.12
CA LYS A 117 12.78 5.06 -6.18
C LYS A 117 13.60 5.96 -5.23
N ILE A 118 13.26 5.94 -3.95
CA ILE A 118 14.01 6.67 -2.93
C ILE A 118 15.29 5.89 -2.62
N ASN A 119 16.40 6.62 -2.60
CA ASN A 119 17.65 6.08 -2.09
C ASN A 119 17.79 6.44 -0.61
N ILE A 120 17.65 5.45 0.26
CA ILE A 120 17.72 5.63 1.71
C ILE A 120 19.14 6.00 2.15
N SER A 121 20.17 5.70 1.34
CA SER A 121 21.57 6.06 1.65
C SER A 121 21.83 7.57 1.71
N ASP A 122 20.95 8.36 1.09
CA ASP A 122 21.08 9.82 0.99
C ASP A 122 20.71 10.51 2.31
N TYR A 123 20.05 9.79 3.21
CA TYR A 123 19.71 10.28 4.54
C TYR A 123 20.91 10.14 5.50
N PRO A 124 21.12 11.12 6.40
CA PRO A 124 22.25 11.12 7.31
C PRO A 124 22.15 10.01 8.35
N TYR A 125 20.99 9.84 8.97
CA TYR A 125 20.74 8.81 9.97
C TYR A 125 19.25 8.46 10.06
N ILE A 126 18.91 7.17 10.20
CA ILE A 126 17.52 6.71 10.33
C ILE A 126 17.39 5.66 11.43
N ILE A 127 16.45 5.86 12.36
CA ILE A 127 16.01 4.81 13.28
C ILE A 127 14.70 4.21 12.76
N PHE A 128 14.72 2.91 12.48
CA PHE A 128 13.54 2.11 12.17
C PHE A 128 13.06 1.43 13.44
N VAL A 129 11.86 1.78 13.88
CA VAL A 129 11.24 1.18 15.06
C VAL A 129 10.09 0.30 14.58
N HIS A 130 10.17 -1.00 14.87
CA HIS A 130 9.14 -1.97 14.58
C HIS A 130 8.50 -2.47 15.86
N THR A 131 7.20 -2.79 15.81
CA THR A 131 6.54 -3.46 16.93
C THR A 131 6.49 -4.96 16.70
N THR A 132 6.38 -5.75 17.76
CA THR A 132 6.16 -7.20 17.67
C THR A 132 4.86 -7.57 16.95
N ASN A 133 3.88 -6.66 16.93
CA ASN A 133 2.61 -6.80 16.22
C ASN A 133 2.68 -6.39 14.74
N ASP A 134 3.78 -5.78 14.28
CA ASP A 134 3.93 -5.45 12.88
C ASP A 134 3.90 -6.70 12.01
N LYS A 135 3.33 -6.58 10.80
CA LYS A 135 3.37 -7.67 9.83
C LYS A 135 4.84 -8.01 9.56
N LYS A 136 5.22 -9.29 9.68
CA LYS A 136 6.59 -9.79 9.41
C LYS A 136 7.16 -9.28 8.07
N ARG A 137 6.29 -9.08 7.07
CA ARG A 137 6.64 -8.52 5.76
C ARG A 137 7.26 -7.11 5.86
N TYR A 138 6.75 -6.25 6.74
CA TYR A 138 7.24 -4.88 6.91
C TYR A 138 8.66 -4.87 7.49
N LEU A 139 8.90 -5.63 8.56
CA LEU A 139 10.24 -5.80 9.13
C LEU A 139 11.23 -6.36 8.11
N LYS A 140 10.85 -7.42 7.38
CA LYS A 140 11.70 -8.02 6.34
C LYS A 140 12.07 -6.99 5.26
N LYS A 141 11.12 -6.12 4.88
CA LYS A 141 11.38 -5.07 3.89
C LYS A 141 12.38 -4.04 4.42
N SER A 142 12.20 -3.53 5.63
CA SER A 142 13.16 -2.61 6.26
C SER A 142 14.55 -3.23 6.35
N LEU A 143 14.65 -4.49 6.77
CA LEU A 143 15.92 -5.22 6.83
C LEU A 143 16.57 -5.37 5.45
N SER A 144 15.79 -5.69 4.40
CA SER A 144 16.32 -5.77 3.04
C SER A 144 16.79 -4.43 2.47
N LEU A 145 16.19 -3.31 2.93
CA LEU A 145 16.57 -1.97 2.49
C LEU A 145 17.90 -1.54 3.08
N ILE A 146 18.17 -1.92 4.33
CA ILE A 146 19.38 -1.52 5.06
C ILE A 146 20.54 -2.51 4.91
N GLU A 147 20.30 -3.73 4.44
CA GLU A 147 21.32 -4.79 4.31
C GLU A 147 22.55 -4.35 3.50
N SER A 148 22.35 -3.47 2.52
CA SER A 148 23.41 -2.94 1.64
C SER A 148 24.00 -1.60 2.09
N LEU A 149 23.54 -1.04 3.21
CA LEU A 149 23.93 0.28 3.71
C LEU A 149 24.99 0.18 4.81
N ASP A 150 25.69 1.30 5.05
CA ASP A 150 26.60 1.42 6.20
C ASP A 150 25.81 1.36 7.51
N LYS A 151 26.17 0.42 8.39
CA LYS A 151 25.57 0.21 9.72
C LYS A 151 25.60 1.46 10.60
N LYS A 152 26.48 2.43 10.32
CA LYS A 152 26.53 3.72 11.03
C LYS A 152 25.38 4.66 10.68
N LYS A 153 24.71 4.46 9.54
CA LYS A 153 23.63 5.33 9.05
C LYS A 153 22.23 4.90 9.50
N TYR A 154 22.10 3.75 10.17
CA TYR A 154 20.80 3.27 10.58
C TYR A 154 20.83 2.45 11.85
N ARG A 155 19.70 2.45 12.54
CA ARG A 155 19.41 1.57 13.67
C ARG A 155 18.05 0.93 13.47
N VAL A 156 17.92 -0.34 13.86
CA VAL A 156 16.63 -1.03 13.90
C VAL A 156 16.33 -1.40 15.34
N GLU A 157 15.17 -1.00 15.82
CA GLU A 157 14.67 -1.31 17.16
C GLU A 157 13.37 -2.12 17.03
N ILE A 158 13.22 -3.16 17.86
CA ILE A 158 12.00 -3.96 17.93
C ILE A 158 11.41 -3.81 19.33
N VAL A 159 10.27 -3.14 19.42
CA VAL A 159 9.57 -2.88 20.68
C VAL A 159 8.44 -3.89 20.86
N ASN A 160 8.30 -4.42 22.08
CA ASN A 160 7.20 -5.29 22.42
C ASN A 160 6.00 -4.45 22.89
N GLU A 161 4.92 -4.45 22.12
CA GLU A 161 3.66 -3.87 22.60
C GLU A 161 3.04 -4.82 23.63
N GLY A 162 2.92 -4.38 24.88
CA GLY A 162 1.98 -4.99 25.82
C GLY A 162 0.53 -4.78 25.37
N TYR A 163 -0.43 -5.40 26.06
CA TYR A 163 -1.88 -5.28 25.77
C TYR A 163 -2.44 -3.85 25.80
N HIS A 164 -1.66 -2.86 26.23
CA HIS A 164 -2.03 -1.45 26.25
C HIS A 164 -1.25 -0.70 25.16
N SER A 165 -2.02 -0.09 24.27
CA SER A 165 -1.66 0.66 23.07
C SER A 165 -0.86 1.96 23.32
N GLU A 166 -0.08 2.04 24.40
CA GLU A 166 0.85 3.15 24.61
C GLU A 166 2.13 2.85 23.89
N PHE A 167 2.26 3.54 22.77
CA PHE A 167 3.14 3.21 21.67
C PHE A 167 4.63 3.27 22.03
N LEU A 168 5.00 3.85 23.19
CA LEU A 168 6.32 3.92 23.83
C LEU A 168 6.24 4.68 25.16
N SER A 169 7.17 4.44 26.09
CA SER A 169 7.31 5.35 27.23
C SER A 169 7.83 6.72 26.75
N PRO A 170 7.39 7.84 27.35
CA PRO A 170 7.88 9.17 26.99
C PRO A 170 9.42 9.31 27.08
N ALA A 171 10.05 8.54 27.97
CA ALA A 171 11.50 8.52 28.14
C ALA A 171 12.23 7.89 26.94
N GLU A 172 11.74 6.75 26.44
CA GLU A 172 12.30 6.09 25.26
C GLU A 172 12.14 6.94 24.00
N TYR A 173 10.96 7.54 23.84
CA TYR A 173 10.71 8.45 22.72
C TYR A 173 11.68 9.63 22.76
N LYS A 174 11.84 10.29 23.93
CA LYS A 174 12.79 11.39 24.10
C LYS A 174 14.22 10.95 23.78
N TYR A 175 14.65 9.80 24.29
CA TYR A 175 15.98 9.26 24.03
C TYR A 175 16.28 9.11 22.54
N TRP A 176 15.34 8.58 21.76
CA TRP A 176 15.54 8.44 20.30
C TRP A 176 15.55 9.78 19.57
N ILE A 177 14.73 10.73 19.99
CA ILE A 177 14.75 12.08 19.41
C ILE A 177 16.09 12.76 19.69
N ASP A 178 16.59 12.68 20.92
CA ASP A 178 17.88 13.25 21.32
C ASP A 178 19.04 12.60 20.52
N GLU A 179 19.02 11.28 20.36
CA GLU A 179 19.97 10.53 19.52
C GLU A 179 19.95 11.02 18.06
N ILE A 180 18.78 11.07 17.44
CA ILE A 180 18.61 11.46 16.03
C ILE A 180 19.02 12.92 15.82
N HIS A 181 18.68 13.79 16.77
CA HIS A 181 19.05 15.20 16.72
C HIS A 181 20.57 15.39 16.77
N SER A 182 21.29 14.58 17.58
CA SER A 182 22.75 14.63 17.67
C SER A 182 23.46 14.23 16.36
N MET A 183 22.78 13.44 15.52
CA MET A 183 23.27 12.97 14.22
C MET A 183 22.89 13.92 13.06
N SER A 184 22.30 15.08 13.35
CA SER A 184 22.00 16.09 12.35
C SER A 184 23.28 16.74 11.82
N PRO A 185 23.45 16.92 10.49
CA PRO A 185 24.65 17.52 9.90
C PRO A 185 25.02 18.89 10.48
N GLU A 186 24.01 19.68 10.87
CA GLU A 186 24.20 21.02 11.47
C GLU A 186 24.71 20.94 12.92
N TYR A 187 24.37 19.88 13.65
CA TYR A 187 24.85 19.67 15.02
C TYR A 187 26.33 19.26 15.02
N SER A 188 26.77 18.53 14.00
CA SER A 188 28.17 18.14 13.83
C SER A 188 29.09 19.36 13.64
N SER A 189 28.64 20.40 12.93
CA SER A 189 29.44 21.61 12.69
C SER A 189 29.66 22.51 13.91
N ILE A 190 28.80 22.43 14.93
CA ILE A 190 28.90 23.28 16.13
C ILE A 190 29.96 22.74 17.11
N ASN A 191 30.14 21.42 17.18
CA ASN A 191 31.10 20.78 18.10
C ASN A 191 32.55 20.75 17.61
N TYR A 192 32.85 21.24 16.40
CA TYR A 192 34.22 21.43 15.90
C TYR A 192 34.72 22.89 16.01
N GLN A 193 33.94 23.79 16.63
CA GLN A 193 34.32 25.18 16.89
C GLN A 193 34.51 25.51 18.38
N GLN A 194 34.62 24.51 19.26
CA GLN A 194 35.00 24.68 20.67
C GLN A 194 36.34 24.02 20.98
#